data_AF-A0A1W1WUM3-F1
#
_entry.id   AF-A0A1W1WUM3-F1
#
_cell.length_a   1.000
_cell.length_b   1.000
_cell.length_c   1.000
_cell.angle_alpha   90.00
_cell.angle_beta   90.00
_cell.angle_gamma   90.00
#
_symmetry.space_group_name_H-M   'P 1'
#
loop_
_entity.id
_entity.type
_entity.pdbx_description
1 polymer ?
#
loop_
_entity_poly.entity_id
_entity_poly.type
_entity_poly.pdbx_seq_one_letter_code
_entity_poly.pdbx_strand_id
1 'polypeptide(L)' 'MDKEQAMKEFKAYEKMRLEMYDFLEQFIPKDENGQLDFSQAKSIPAKEVFDRWFALDYQARKIRGIAINCLGLKGE' A
#
# COMPACT_ATOMS: atom_id res chain seq x y z
N MET A 1 20.64 -10.04 2.13
CA MET A 1 20.09 -8.91 1.35
C MET A 1 20.68 -7.63 1.92
N ASP A 2 21.28 -6.79 1.09
CA ASP A 2 21.93 -5.55 1.53
C ASP A 2 20.94 -4.39 1.75
N LYS A 3 21.45 -3.30 2.34
CA LYS A 3 20.68 -2.08 2.66
C LYS A 3 20.10 -1.40 1.42
N GLU A 4 20.78 -1.49 0.28
CA GLU A 4 20.36 -0.85 -0.96
C GLU A 4 19.13 -1.56 -1.54
N GLN A 5 19.18 -2.88 -1.59
CA GLN A 5 18.05 -3.72 -1.98
C GLN A 5 16.85 -3.47 -1.04
N ALA A 6 17.09 -3.40 0.28
CA ALA A 6 16.04 -3.06 1.24
C ALA A 6 15.37 -1.72 0.92
N MET A 7 16.16 -0.66 0.71
CA MET A 7 15.66 0.68 0.39
C MET A 7 14.85 0.70 -0.92
N LYS A 8 15.26 -0.09 -1.91
CA LYS A 8 14.51 -0.26 -3.15
C LYS A 8 13.11 -0.84 -2.91
N GLU A 9 13.00 -1.86 -2.05
CA GLU A 9 11.71 -2.46 -1.70
C GLU A 9 10.81 -1.49 -0.91
N PHE A 10 11.38 -0.68 0.00
CA PHE A 10 10.64 0.37 0.70
C PHE A 10 10.07 1.43 -0.27
N LYS A 11 10.89 1.91 -1.22
CA LYS A 11 10.43 2.87 -2.23
C LYS A 11 9.34 2.30 -3.13
N ALA A 12 9.46 1.02 -3.49
CA ALA A 12 8.43 0.34 -4.28
C ALA A 12 7.10 0.28 -3.51
N TYR A 13 7.12 -0.05 -2.22
CA TYR A 13 5.93 -0.03 -1.37
C TYR A 13 5.29 1.36 -1.27
N GLU A 14 6.10 2.39 -1.03
CA GLU A 14 5.60 3.76 -0.94
C GLU A 14 4.90 4.19 -2.24
N LYS A 15 5.52 3.89 -3.39
CA LYS A 15 4.93 4.14 -4.70
C LYS A 15 3.59 3.42 -4.87
N MET A 16 3.54 2.12 -4.60
CA MET A 16 2.32 1.32 -4.73
C MET A 16 1.21 1.79 -3.78
N ARG A 17 1.58 2.25 -2.59
CA ARG A 17 0.66 2.84 -1.62
C ARG A 17 0.04 4.11 -2.18
N LEU A 18 0.83 5.02 -2.75
CA LEU A 18 0.33 6.24 -3.37
C LEU A 18 -0.59 5.93 -4.56
N GLU A 19 -0.17 5.00 -5.45
CA GLU A 19 -1.00 4.57 -6.58
C GLU A 19 -2.34 3.96 -6.16
N MET A 20 -2.40 3.30 -4.99
CA MET A 20 -3.65 2.82 -4.41
C MET A 20 -4.54 3.97 -3.96
N TYR A 21 -4.01 4.99 -3.28
CA TYR A 21 -4.79 6.18 -2.89
C TYR A 21 -5.27 6.95 -4.11
N ASP A 22 -4.41 7.22 -5.09
CA ASP A 22 -4.76 7.91 -6.33
C ASP A 22 -5.86 7.17 -7.08
N PHE A 23 -5.86 5.83 -7.05
CA PHE A 23 -6.93 5.03 -7.61
C PHE A 23 -8.23 5.16 -6.83
N LEU A 24 -8.19 5.04 -5.49
CA LEU A 24 -9.37 5.17 -4.65
C LEU A 24 -10.03 6.56 -4.76
N GLU A 25 -9.22 7.62 -4.81
CA GLU A 25 -9.66 9.02 -4.90
C GLU A 25 -10.43 9.33 -6.20
N GLN A 26 -10.27 8.53 -7.26
CA GLN A 26 -11.07 8.66 -8.48
C GLN A 26 -12.54 8.27 -8.28
N PHE A 27 -12.82 7.43 -7.29
CA PHE A 27 -14.16 6.89 -7.00
C PHE A 27 -14.72 7.36 -5.67
N ILE A 28 -13.85 7.75 -4.74
CA ILE A 28 -14.20 8.11 -3.37
C ILE A 28 -13.70 9.55 -3.14
N PRO A 29 -14.60 10.55 -3.12
CA PRO A 29 -14.21 11.93 -2.88
C PRO A 29 -13.67 12.10 -1.45
N LYS A 30 -12.94 13.20 -1.23
CA LYS A 30 -12.48 13.58 0.10
C LYS A 30 -13.52 14.42 0.84
N ASP A 31 -13.60 14.25 2.16
CA ASP A 31 -14.35 15.12 3.06
C ASP A 31 -13.63 16.45 3.33
N GLU A 32 -14.23 17.30 4.17
CA GLU A 32 -13.65 18.59 4.58
C GLU A 32 -12.32 18.47 5.35
N ASN A 33 -12.02 17.29 5.89
CA ASN A 33 -10.78 16.97 6.60
C ASN A 33 -9.73 16.31 5.69
N GLY A 34 -10.02 16.12 4.40
CA GLY A 34 -9.14 15.46 3.44
C GLY A 34 -9.14 13.93 3.53
N GLN A 35 -10.06 13.31 4.26
CA GLN A 35 -10.23 11.86 4.38
C GLN A 35 -11.16 11.33 3.30
N LEU A 36 -11.03 10.06 2.93
CA LEU A 36 -11.93 9.43 1.97
C LEU A 36 -13.35 9.31 2.55
N ASP A 37 -14.33 9.95 1.90
CA ASP A 37 -15.74 9.88 2.28
C ASP A 37 -16.45 8.74 1.55
N PHE A 38 -16.54 7.59 2.22
CA PHE A 38 -17.21 6.41 1.68
C PHE A 38 -18.74 6.56 1.57
N SER A 39 -19.35 7.54 2.25
CA SER A 39 -20.79 7.79 2.12
C SER A 39 -21.15 8.36 0.74
N GLN A 40 -20.19 9.01 0.08
CA GLN A 40 -20.30 9.59 -1.26
C GLN A 40 -19.57 8.74 -2.32
N ALA A 41 -19.18 7.50 -1.99
CA ALA A 41 -18.46 6.64 -2.90
C ALA A 41 -19.28 6.27 -4.13
N LYS A 42 -18.65 6.34 -5.30
CA LYS A 42 -19.19 5.82 -6.55
C LYS A 42 -18.93 4.31 -6.66
N SER A 43 -19.56 3.69 -7.66
CA SER A 43 -19.24 2.31 -8.02
C SER A 43 -17.76 2.20 -8.41
N ILE A 44 -17.04 1.33 -7.71
CA ILE A 44 -15.61 1.07 -7.90
C ILE A 44 -15.40 -0.36 -8.41
N PRO A 45 -14.49 -0.62 -9.37
CA PRO A 45 -14.26 -1.97 -9.87
C PRO A 45 -13.56 -2.84 -8.81
N ALA A 46 -14.34 -3.68 -8.12
CA ALA A 46 -13.87 -4.50 -7.00
C ALA A 46 -12.66 -5.40 -7.34
N LYS A 47 -12.59 -5.93 -8.57
CA LYS A 47 -11.45 -6.71 -9.04
C LYS A 47 -10.16 -5.88 -9.01
N GLU A 48 -10.21 -4.65 -9.53
CA GLU A 48 -9.02 -3.80 -9.60
C GLU A 48 -8.60 -3.31 -8.21
N VAL A 49 -9.57 -3.02 -7.33
CA VAL A 49 -9.30 -2.76 -5.90
C VAL A 49 -8.51 -3.92 -5.29
N PHE A 50 -8.99 -5.15 -5.48
CA PHE A 50 -8.36 -6.34 -4.93
C PHE A 50 -6.96 -6.58 -5.53
N ASP A 51 -6.80 -6.45 -6.85
CA ASP A 51 -5.52 -6.66 -7.53
C ASP A 51 -4.44 -5.68 -7.01
N ARG A 52 -4.80 -4.40 -6.88
CA ARG A 52 -3.91 -3.36 -6.33
C ARG A 52 -3.59 -3.59 -4.86
N TRP A 53 -4.60 -3.91 -4.05
CA TRP A 53 -4.42 -4.24 -2.64
C TRP A 53 -3.52 -5.47 -2.45
N PHE A 54 -3.74 -6.52 -3.23
CA PHE A 54 -2.95 -7.76 -3.16
C PHE A 54 -1.48 -7.51 -3.51
N ALA A 55 -1.23 -6.70 -4.55
CA ALA A 55 0.12 -6.29 -4.91
C ALA A 55 0.80 -5.48 -3.78
N LEU A 56 0.07 -4.56 -3.16
CA LEU A 56 0.55 -3.77 -2.03
C LEU A 56 0.87 -4.65 -0.81
N ASP A 57 -0.02 -5.58 -0.45
CA ASP A 57 0.18 -6.56 0.63
C ASP A 57 1.41 -7.44 0.36
N TYR A 58 1.57 -7.93 -0.86
CA TYR A 58 2.75 -8.70 -1.25
C TYR A 58 4.04 -7.93 -1.01
N GLN A 59 4.08 -6.65 -1.40
CA GLN A 59 5.22 -5.79 -1.16
C GLN A 59 5.45 -5.51 0.34
N ALA A 60 4.38 -5.33 1.13
CA ALA A 60 4.47 -5.16 2.58
C ALA A 60 5.04 -6.42 3.27
N ARG A 61 4.63 -7.62 2.84
CA ARG A 61 5.18 -8.89 3.34
C ARG A 61 6.65 -9.05 3.01
N LYS A 62 7.07 -8.59 1.83
CA LYS A 62 8.49 -8.56 1.45
C LYS A 62 9.26 -7.69 2.43
N ILE A 63 8.82 -6.44 2.66
CA ILE A 63 9.40 -5.51 3.64
C ILE A 63 9.43 -6.10 5.05
N ARG A 64 8.35 -6.76 5.51
CA ARG A 64 8.34 -7.46 6.80
C ARG A 64 9.44 -8.51 6.87
N GLY A 65 9.62 -9.30 5.82
CA GLY A 65 10.72 -10.27 5.72
C GLY A 65 12.09 -9.61 5.82
N ILE A 66 12.28 -8.43 5.22
CA ILE A 66 13.49 -7.62 5.36
C ILE A 66 13.70 -7.23 6.83
N ALA A 67 12.68 -6.64 7.46
CA ALA A 67 12.76 -6.17 8.83
C ALA A 67 13.11 -7.30 9.81
N ILE A 68 12.45 -8.46 9.69
CA ILE A 68 12.69 -9.62 10.56
C ILE A 68 14.10 -10.19 10.32
N ASN A 69 14.46 -10.45 9.05
CA ASN A 69 15.68 -11.18 8.72
C ASN A 69 16.94 -10.32 8.77
N CYS A 70 16.83 -9.01 8.53
CA CYS A 70 17.98 -8.10 8.47
C CYS A 70 18.15 -7.26 9.75
N LEU A 71 17.08 -6.97 10.49
CA LEU A 71 17.14 -6.12 11.69
C LEU A 71 16.90 -6.91 12.99
N GLY A 72 16.69 -8.23 12.92
CA GLY A 72 16.48 -9.07 14.09
C GLY A 72 15.19 -8.76 14.85
N LEU A 73 14.27 -8.02 14.23
CA LEU A 73 12.97 -7.69 14.81
C LEU A 73 12.13 -8.97 14.84
N LYS A 74 11.69 -9.40 16.02
CA LYS A 74 10.73 -10.50 16.13
C LYS A 74 9.38 -9.98 15.67
N GLY A 75 8.85 -10.57 14.61
CA GLY A 75 7.45 -10.36 14.24
C GLY A 75 6.60 -11.12 15.23
N GLU A 76 6.00 -10.41 16.18
CA GLU A 76 4.84 -10.93 16.93
C GLU A 76 3.65 -11.16 16.00
#